data_AF-A0A8J2LQ82-F1
#
_entry.id   AF-A0A8J2LQ82-F1
#
_cell.length_a   1.000
_cell.length_b   1.000
_cell.length_c   1.000
_cell.angle_alpha   90.00
_cell.angle_beta   90.00
_cell.angle_gamma   90.00
#
_symmetry.space_group_name_H-M   'P 1'
#
loop_
_entity.id
_entity.type
_entity.pdbx_description
1 polymer ?
#
loop_
_entity_poly.entity_id
_entity_poly.type
_entity_poly.pdbx_seq_one_letter_code
_entity_poly.pdbx_strand_id
1 'polypeptide(L)'
;EESDLTHCLYVTSVLQEAKRCATKLPLPIYAFTGFEYFPLQPHSYYIYQDLLNSLRKSYDLGVNGAIIWSTSTNMTARCDGIGEYVEGYLGPEVSNLNSKHAMTTSDYNSVCEMKDGFTNYCCYENMKQHPSTSTTKSM
;
A
#
# COMPACT_ATOMS: atom_id res chain seq x y z
N GLU A 1 -6.16 -9.05 10.69
CA GLU A 1 -6.92 -9.94 9.79
C GLU A 1 -8.11 -9.24 9.11
N GLU A 2 -9.23 -8.91 9.77
CA GLU A 2 -10.37 -8.25 9.09
C GLU A 2 -10.06 -6.81 8.60
N SER A 3 -9.27 -6.06 9.38
CA SER A 3 -8.87 -4.68 9.04
C SER A 3 -7.92 -4.62 7.83
N ASP A 4 -6.96 -5.54 7.73
CA ASP A 4 -5.91 -5.52 6.69
C ASP A 4 -6.51 -5.81 5.30
N LEU A 5 -7.46 -6.74 5.25
CA LEU A 5 -8.23 -7.03 4.04
C LEU A 5 -9.01 -5.80 3.58
N THR A 6 -9.67 -5.13 4.51
CA THR A 6 -10.47 -3.93 4.23
C THR A 6 -9.62 -2.81 3.65
N HIS A 7 -8.44 -2.54 4.23
CA HIS A 7 -7.52 -1.52 3.72
C HIS A 7 -7.03 -1.84 2.31
N CYS A 8 -6.64 -3.08 2.05
CA CYS A 8 -6.20 -3.51 0.73
C CYS A 8 -7.32 -3.41 -0.32
N LEU A 9 -8.53 -3.86 0.02
CA LEU A 9 -9.70 -3.76 -0.86
C LEU A 9 -10.04 -2.30 -1.17
N TYR A 10 -9.98 -1.42 -0.17
CA TYR A 10 -10.21 0.01 -0.35
C TYR A 10 -9.24 0.61 -1.37
N VAL A 11 -7.92 0.48 -1.14
CA VAL A 11 -6.90 1.04 -2.04
C VAL A 11 -7.07 0.51 -3.45
N THR A 12 -7.26 -0.81 -3.58
CA THR A 12 -7.36 -1.43 -4.90
C THR A 12 -8.61 -0.95 -5.65
N SER A 13 -9.74 -0.81 -4.98
CA SER A 13 -11.00 -0.34 -5.59
C SER A 13 -10.87 1.09 -6.13
N VAL A 14 -10.23 1.99 -5.36
CA VAL A 14 -9.99 3.38 -5.78
C VAL A 14 -9.11 3.43 -7.02
N LEU A 15 -8.02 2.65 -7.04
CA LEU A 15 -7.08 2.63 -8.17
C LEU A 15 -7.68 1.98 -9.42
N GLN A 16 -8.47 0.92 -9.28
CA GLN A 16 -9.20 0.30 -10.38
C GLN A 16 -10.21 1.27 -11.00
N GLU A 17 -10.93 2.03 -10.18
CA GLU A 17 -11.88 3.02 -10.66
C GLU A 17 -11.16 4.18 -11.39
N ALA A 18 -10.01 4.61 -10.88
CA ALA A 18 -9.16 5.58 -11.58
C ALA A 18 -8.71 5.06 -12.96
N LYS A 19 -8.28 3.78 -13.04
CA LYS A 19 -7.95 3.12 -14.31
C LYS A 19 -9.14 3.04 -15.25
N ARG A 20 -10.33 2.67 -14.74
CA ARG A 20 -11.57 2.63 -15.52
C ARG A 20 -11.88 4.00 -16.13
N CYS A 21 -11.71 5.08 -15.36
CA CYS A 21 -11.85 6.44 -15.88
C CYS A 21 -10.78 6.79 -16.94
N ALA A 22 -9.52 6.40 -16.71
CA ALA A 22 -8.41 6.65 -17.64
C ALA A 22 -8.57 5.95 -19.00
N THR A 23 -9.37 4.87 -19.10
CA THR A 23 -9.72 4.28 -20.41
C THR A 23 -10.53 5.22 -21.31
N LYS A 24 -11.27 6.16 -20.74
CA LYS A 24 -12.08 7.13 -21.47
C LYS A 24 -11.32 8.42 -21.76
N LEU A 25 -10.35 8.75 -20.90
CA LEU A 25 -9.50 9.92 -21.01
C LEU A 25 -8.08 9.52 -20.61
N PRO A 26 -7.18 9.20 -21.57
CA PRO A 26 -5.88 8.62 -21.29
C PRO A 26 -4.97 9.64 -20.60
N LEU A 27 -5.00 9.64 -19.28
CA LEU A 27 -4.20 10.49 -18.41
C LEU A 27 -3.34 9.62 -17.50
N PRO A 28 -2.13 10.08 -17.14
CA PRO A 28 -1.31 9.39 -16.17
C PRO A 28 -2.00 9.43 -14.79
N ILE A 29 -1.96 8.30 -14.08
CA ILE A 29 -2.52 8.16 -12.74
C ILE A 29 -1.38 8.23 -11.73
N TYR A 30 -1.47 9.18 -10.80
CA TYR A 30 -0.56 9.29 -9.67
C TYR A 30 -1.35 9.07 -8.37
N ALA A 31 -1.07 7.97 -7.67
CA ALA A 31 -1.75 7.63 -6.43
C ALA A 31 -1.27 8.55 -5.30
N PHE A 32 -2.20 9.26 -4.66
CA PHE A 32 -1.86 10.04 -3.47
C PHE A 32 -1.84 9.10 -2.26
N THR A 33 -0.68 8.95 -1.62
CA THR A 33 -0.51 7.99 -0.53
C THR A 33 0.26 8.61 0.64
N GLY A 34 -0.19 8.34 1.85
CA GLY A 34 0.53 8.68 3.07
C GLY A 34 1.43 7.54 3.51
N PHE A 35 2.17 7.79 4.59
CA PHE A 35 2.89 6.77 5.35
C PHE A 35 2.51 6.83 6.84
N GLU A 36 1.45 7.57 7.15
CA GLU A 36 0.93 7.86 8.48
C GLU A 36 -0.58 7.66 8.47
N TYR A 37 -1.12 6.99 9.50
CA TYR A 37 -2.56 7.06 9.75
C TYR A 37 -2.92 8.51 10.06
N PHE A 38 -4.11 8.93 9.62
CA PHE A 38 -4.51 10.34 9.67
C PHE A 38 -4.07 10.97 11.00
N PRO A 39 -3.26 12.04 10.98
CA PRO A 39 -2.38 12.45 12.08
C PRO A 39 -3.14 13.16 13.21
N LEU A 40 -4.16 12.49 13.75
CA LEU A 40 -4.86 12.87 14.97
C LEU A 40 -4.02 12.58 16.21
N GLN A 41 -3.04 11.66 16.08
CA GLN A 41 -2.12 11.29 17.14
C GLN A 41 -0.67 11.35 16.65
N PRO A 42 0.27 11.85 17.48
CA PRO A 42 1.70 11.79 17.17
C PRO A 42 2.15 10.33 16.97
N HIS A 43 2.98 10.08 15.96
CA HIS A 43 3.70 8.81 15.71
C HIS A 43 2.89 7.60 15.23
N SER A 44 1.68 7.77 14.67
CA SER A 44 0.96 6.66 14.05
C SER A 44 1.40 6.45 12.59
N TYR A 45 2.59 5.89 12.38
CA TYR A 45 3.05 5.48 11.05
C TYR A 45 2.35 4.18 10.59
N TYR A 46 2.24 3.97 9.28
CA TYR A 46 1.71 2.73 8.75
C TYR A 46 2.54 1.54 9.21
N ILE A 47 1.87 0.48 9.66
CA ILE A 47 2.53 -0.81 9.77
C ILE A 47 2.96 -1.29 8.39
N TYR A 48 3.92 -2.22 8.34
CA TYR A 48 4.47 -2.73 7.08
C TYR A 48 3.37 -3.20 6.11
N GLN A 49 2.33 -3.89 6.60
CA GLN A 49 1.25 -4.37 5.74
C GLN A 49 0.46 -3.23 5.08
N ASP A 50 0.19 -2.13 5.79
CA ASP A 50 -0.54 -0.99 5.22
C ASP A 50 0.32 -0.20 4.24
N LEU A 51 1.64 -0.12 4.48
CA LEU A 51 2.59 0.42 3.50
C LEU A 51 2.61 -0.40 2.20
N LEU A 52 2.54 -1.74 2.30
CA LEU A 52 2.41 -2.61 1.12
C LEU A 52 1.06 -2.42 0.43
N ASN A 53 -0.02 -2.39 1.20
CA ASN A 53 -1.38 -2.21 0.68
C ASN A 53 -1.56 -0.86 -0.01
N SER A 54 -0.75 0.16 0.33
CA SER A 54 -0.81 1.50 -0.27
C SER A 54 0.16 1.66 -1.44
N LEU A 55 1.47 1.68 -1.17
CA LEU A 55 2.51 2.00 -2.14
C LEU A 55 2.73 0.85 -3.13
N ARG A 56 2.94 -0.37 -2.64
CA ARG A 56 3.17 -1.53 -3.52
C ARG A 56 1.93 -1.83 -4.36
N LYS A 57 0.73 -1.73 -3.79
CA LYS A 57 -0.50 -1.95 -4.58
C LYS A 57 -0.64 -0.98 -5.74
N SER A 58 -0.23 0.28 -5.56
CA SER A 58 -0.19 1.27 -6.64
C SER A 58 0.76 0.83 -7.77
N TYR A 59 1.92 0.31 -7.41
CA TYR A 59 2.88 -0.26 -8.35
C TYR A 59 2.33 -1.51 -9.06
N ASP A 60 1.80 -2.48 -8.31
CA ASP A 60 1.28 -3.75 -8.85
C ASP A 60 0.15 -3.53 -9.87
N LEU A 61 -0.70 -2.52 -9.65
CA LEU A 61 -1.78 -2.17 -10.57
C LEU A 61 -1.31 -1.38 -11.79
N GLY A 62 -0.02 -1.05 -11.89
CA GLY A 62 0.57 -0.38 -13.04
C GLY A 62 0.09 1.06 -13.22
N VAL A 63 -0.17 1.79 -12.12
CA VAL A 63 -0.36 3.25 -12.21
C VAL A 63 1.00 3.95 -12.45
N ASN A 64 0.98 5.19 -12.93
CA ASN A 64 2.19 5.88 -13.41
C ASN A 64 3.12 6.35 -12.29
N GLY A 65 2.64 6.42 -11.06
CA GLY A 65 3.46 6.73 -9.90
C GLY A 65 2.63 6.94 -8.64
N ALA A 66 3.32 7.33 -7.57
CA ALA A 66 2.69 7.72 -6.31
C ALA A 66 3.26 9.06 -5.83
N ILE A 67 2.40 9.86 -5.21
CA ILE A 67 2.77 11.10 -4.52
C ILE A 67 2.72 10.77 -3.03
N ILE A 68 3.88 10.79 -2.38
CA ILE A 68 3.99 10.61 -0.93
C ILE A 68 3.62 11.91 -0.24
N TRP A 69 2.67 11.85 0.69
CA TRP A 69 2.19 13.03 1.41
C TRP A 69 2.21 12.84 2.93
N SER A 70 2.51 13.93 3.64
CA SER A 70 2.35 14.08 5.09
C SER A 70 1.81 15.48 5.40
N THR A 71 1.17 15.61 6.56
CA THR A 71 0.70 16.92 7.07
C THR A 71 1.88 17.80 7.51
N SER A 72 1.70 19.13 7.49
CA SER A 72 2.64 20.06 8.15
C SER A 72 2.45 20.17 9.66
N THR A 73 1.35 19.62 10.21
CA THR A 73 1.03 19.68 11.64
C THR A 73 2.19 19.11 12.48
N ASN A 74 2.69 19.91 13.42
CA ASN A 74 3.77 19.53 14.35
C ASN A 74 5.00 18.92 13.66
N MET A 75 5.36 19.37 12.45
CA MET A 75 6.45 18.77 11.68
C MET A 75 7.77 18.72 12.46
N THR A 76 8.16 19.81 13.13
CA THR A 76 9.39 19.87 13.94
C THR A 76 9.46 18.76 15.00
N ALA A 77 8.34 18.39 15.63
CA ALA A 77 8.30 17.35 16.64
C ALA A 77 8.26 15.93 16.05
N ARG A 78 7.92 15.79 14.77
CA ARG A 78 7.80 14.50 14.07
C ARG A 78 8.97 14.22 13.13
N CYS A 79 9.81 15.21 12.82
CA CYS A 79 10.91 15.09 11.86
C CYS A 79 11.77 13.85 12.10
N ASP A 80 12.18 13.60 13.34
CA ASP A 80 13.03 12.46 13.69
C ASP A 80 12.31 11.13 13.42
N GLY A 81 11.06 10.99 13.89
CA GLY A 81 10.27 9.79 13.61
C GLY A 81 9.94 9.58 12.14
N ILE A 82 9.76 10.66 11.36
CA ILE A 82 9.61 10.58 9.91
C ILE A 82 10.91 10.07 9.28
N GLY A 83 12.06 10.60 9.71
CA GLY A 83 13.37 10.14 9.28
C GLY A 83 13.58 8.65 9.55
N GLU A 84 13.33 8.22 10.78
CA GLU A 84 13.41 6.81 11.19
C GLU A 84 12.48 5.92 10.35
N TYR A 85 11.24 6.35 10.09
CA TYR A 85 10.30 5.58 9.28
C TYR A 85 10.73 5.50 7.80
N VAL A 86 11.26 6.60 7.26
CA VAL A 86 11.78 6.63 5.89
C VAL A 86 12.97 5.69 5.74
N GLU A 87 13.90 5.71 6.67
CA GLU A 87 15.09 4.86 6.64
C GLU A 87 14.76 3.39 6.88
N GLY A 88 13.87 3.08 7.83
CA GLY A 88 13.55 1.72 8.24
C GLY A 88 12.52 1.00 7.36
N TYR A 89 11.58 1.73 6.76
CA TYR A 89 10.40 1.12 6.12
C TYR A 89 10.13 1.67 4.71
N LEU A 90 9.85 2.97 4.57
CA LEU A 90 9.40 3.53 3.29
C LEU A 90 10.50 3.49 2.21
N GLY A 91 11.72 3.91 2.54
CA GLY A 91 12.86 3.93 1.62
C GLY A 91 13.25 2.54 1.10
N PRO A 92 13.39 1.52 1.97
CA PRO A 92 13.58 0.14 1.53
C PRO A 92 12.44 -0.38 0.65
N GLU A 93 11.18 -0.07 0.95
CA GLU A 93 10.04 -0.48 0.13
C GLU A 93 10.11 0.14 -1.27
N VAL A 94 10.30 1.46 -1.38
CA VAL A 94 10.46 2.17 -2.66
C VAL A 94 11.60 1.58 -3.48
N SER A 95 12.75 1.33 -2.85
CA SER A 95 13.92 0.75 -3.51
C SER A 95 13.66 -0.67 -4.04
N ASN A 96 12.78 -1.42 -3.36
CA ASN A 96 12.44 -2.79 -3.70
C ASN A 96 11.32 -2.94 -4.73
N LEU A 97 10.65 -1.85 -5.14
CA LEU A 97 9.57 -1.92 -6.13
C LEU A 97 10.09 -2.49 -7.47
N ASN A 98 11.25 -2.03 -7.93
CA ASN A 98 11.82 -2.45 -9.22
C ASN A 98 12.48 -3.84 -9.18
N SER A 99 13.00 -4.27 -8.03
CA SER A 99 13.65 -5.58 -7.89
C SER A 99 12.64 -6.73 -7.72
N LYS A 100 11.40 -6.44 -7.29
CA LYS A 100 10.32 -7.42 -7.18
C LYS A 100 9.50 -7.64 -8.45
N HIS A 101 9.85 -6.97 -9.54
CA HIS A 101 9.32 -7.21 -10.89
C HIS A 101 9.65 -8.64 -11.44
N ALA A 102 10.41 -9.44 -10.67
CA ALA A 102 10.77 -10.82 -10.96
C ALA A 102 9.70 -11.87 -10.55
N MET A 103 8.56 -11.47 -9.98
CA MET A 103 7.34 -12.28 -10.09
C MET A 103 6.58 -11.78 -11.31
N THR A 104 6.76 -12.50 -12.40
CA THR A 104 6.33 -12.15 -13.75
C THR A 104 4.90 -11.62 -13.82
N THR A 105 4.74 -10.47 -14.47
CA THR A 105 3.48 -9.81 -14.85
C THR A 105 2.45 -10.70 -15.55
N SER A 106 2.81 -11.93 -15.94
CA SER A 106 1.89 -12.94 -16.47
C SER A 106 1.12 -13.70 -15.38
N ASP A 107 1.68 -13.89 -14.18
CA ASP A 107 1.04 -14.64 -13.08
C ASP A 107 0.24 -13.73 -12.14
N TYR A 108 0.61 -12.45 -12.02
CA TYR A 108 -0.07 -11.51 -11.13
C TYR A 108 -1.40 -10.99 -11.70
N ASN A 109 -1.47 -10.79 -13.03
CA ASN A 109 -2.69 -10.30 -13.70
C ASN A 109 -3.83 -11.33 -13.68
N SER A 110 -3.55 -12.63 -13.61
CA SER A 110 -4.59 -13.66 -13.48
C SER A 110 -5.09 -13.83 -12.04
N VAL A 111 -4.28 -13.45 -11.04
CA VAL A 111 -4.54 -13.62 -9.59
C VAL A 111 -5.10 -12.35 -8.92
N CYS A 112 -4.95 -11.15 -9.51
CA CYS A 112 -5.47 -9.91 -8.93
C CYS A 112 -6.73 -9.35 -9.61
N GLU A 113 -7.30 -10.07 -10.58
CA GLU A 113 -8.62 -9.74 -11.13
C GLU A 113 -9.71 -10.28 -10.19
N MET A 114 -10.74 -9.47 -9.90
CA MET A 114 -11.95 -9.97 -9.24
C MET A 114 -12.66 -10.97 -10.19
N LYS A 115 -12.23 -12.22 -10.17
CA LYS A 115 -12.92 -13.35 -10.80
C LYS A 115 -13.69 -14.10 -9.71
N ASP A 116 -15.02 -14.01 -9.79
CA ASP A 116 -15.97 -14.69 -8.91
C ASP A 116 -16.03 -14.20 -7.44
N GLY A 117 -15.94 -12.88 -7.23
CA GLY A 117 -16.05 -12.26 -5.90
C GLY A 117 -14.72 -12.19 -5.14
N PHE A 118 -14.77 -11.90 -3.84
CA PHE A 118 -13.61 -11.53 -3.01
C PHE A 118 -12.55 -12.65 -2.82
N THR A 119 -12.86 -13.90 -3.15
CA THR A 119 -12.07 -15.09 -2.76
C THR A 119 -10.82 -15.34 -3.59
N ASN A 120 -10.71 -14.73 -4.77
CA ASN A 120 -9.53 -14.85 -5.65
C ASN A 120 -8.75 -13.54 -5.74
N TYR A 121 -8.83 -12.67 -4.73
CA TYR A 121 -8.17 -11.37 -4.78
C TYR A 121 -6.80 -11.41 -4.13
N CYS A 122 -5.80 -10.73 -4.71
CA CYS A 122 -4.44 -10.66 -4.16
C CYS A 122 -4.37 -10.16 -2.71
N CYS A 123 -5.34 -9.38 -2.24
CA CYS A 123 -5.46 -9.01 -0.83
C CYS A 123 -5.73 -10.21 0.08
N TYR A 124 -6.47 -11.21 -0.41
CA TYR A 124 -6.82 -12.44 0.30
C TYR A 124 -5.68 -13.46 0.28
N GLU A 125 -5.03 -13.65 -0.88
CA GLU A 125 -3.93 -14.61 -1.02
C GLU A 125 -2.65 -14.19 -0.29
N ASN A 126 -2.32 -12.89 -0.25
CA ASN A 126 -1.15 -12.39 0.49
C ASN A 126 -1.32 -12.58 2.01
N MET A 127 -2.54 -12.53 2.55
CA MET A 127 -2.79 -12.81 3.97
C MET A 127 -2.54 -14.28 4.35
N LYS A 128 -2.72 -15.23 3.41
CA LYS A 128 -2.44 -16.65 3.67
C LYS A 128 -0.94 -16.93 3.76
N GLN A 129 -0.11 -16.16 3.05
CA GLN A 129 1.34 -16.35 2.98
C GLN A 129 2.10 -15.67 4.12
N HIS A 130 1.54 -14.60 4.69
CA HIS A 130 2.10 -13.88 5.83
C HIS A 130 1.05 -13.74 6.94
N PRO A 131 0.75 -14.82 7.70
CA PRO A 131 -0.10 -14.70 8.88
C PRO A 131 0.53 -13.69 9.83
N SER A 132 -0.25 -12.69 10.23
CA SER A 132 0.18 -11.64 11.15
C SER A 132 0.84 -12.29 12.37
N THR A 133 2.14 -12.09 12.56
CA THR A 133 2.80 -12.47 13.79
C THR A 133 2.15 -11.66 14.90
N SER A 134 1.35 -12.32 15.72
CA SER A 134 0.84 -11.79 16.97
C SER A 134 2.03 -11.40 17.83
N THR A 135 2.32 -10.09 17.93
CA THR A 135 3.21 -9.61 18.97
C THR A 135 2.46 -9.77 20.28
N THR A 136 2.79 -10.83 21.01
CA THR A 136 2.46 -10.99 22.41
C THR A 136 2.89 -9.70 23.12
N LYS A 137 1.91 -8.94 23.62
CA LYS A 137 2.18 -7.93 24.65
C LYS A 137 2.74 -8.70 25.84
N SER A 138 4.06 -8.64 26.04
CA SER A 138 4.64 -8.97 27.33
C SER A 138 4.42 -7.76 28.24
N MET A 139 3.54 -7.94 29.22
CA MET A 139 3.52 -7.18 30.46
C MET A 139 3.65 -8.18 31.60
#